data_AF-A0A2A4MRS0-F1
#
_entry.id   AF-A0A2A4MRS0-F1
#
_cell.length_a   1.000
_cell.length_b   1.000
_cell.length_c   1.000
_cell.angle_alpha   90.00
_cell.angle_beta   90.00
_cell.angle_gamma   90.00
#
_symmetry.space_group_name_H-M   'P 1'
#
loop_
_entity.id
_entity.type
_entity.pdbx_description
1 polymer ?
#
loop_
_entity_poly.entity_id
_entity_poly.type
_entity_poly.pdbx_seq_one_letter_code
_entity_poly.pdbx_strand_id
1 'polypeptide(L)'
;MLYSGQNFTPKLLILVSISLCLCLLSPIASAKLYKWVDEQGNIHYSDNVPPKDINRKRELINDSGVRSVITGEAKTKEELLTERQHAALRKKEAENQRKVEDYQRNLVANYRDESDLIATRDRNIDSIQVSINFIEANLGSLRLDLESLIKEAAAFERSGKTTPKLLKTQIAETRSKIDEAEAFVKEKVDEQDDVRDKFNRDLELYRILTGTQRASATAR
;
A
#
# COMPACT_ATOMS: atom_id res chain seq x y z
N MET A 1 -24.27 -101.36 45.21
CA MET A 1 -23.30 -101.09 44.12
C MET A 1 -23.89 -99.92 43.32
N LEU A 2 -23.27 -98.73 43.29
CA LEU A 2 -22.26 -98.27 42.31
C LEU A 2 -22.80 -98.44 40.86
N TYR A 3 -22.89 -97.46 39.95
CA TYR A 3 -22.35 -96.09 39.75
C TYR A 3 -23.42 -95.27 38.97
N SER A 4 -23.38 -93.95 38.72
CA SER A 4 -22.55 -92.79 39.15
C SER A 4 -23.31 -91.49 38.78
N GLY A 5 -22.80 -90.29 39.14
CA GLY A 5 -23.41 -88.99 38.79
C GLY A 5 -22.73 -88.28 37.62
N GLN A 6 -23.52 -87.68 36.71
CA GLN A 6 -23.05 -86.84 35.60
C GLN A 6 -23.16 -85.35 35.97
N ASN A 7 -22.06 -84.75 36.43
CA ASN A 7 -21.99 -83.32 36.75
C ASN A 7 -21.53 -82.50 35.53
N PHE A 8 -22.47 -81.96 34.75
CA PHE A 8 -22.15 -80.98 33.70
C PHE A 8 -21.63 -79.69 34.35
N THR A 9 -20.34 -79.41 34.21
CA THR A 9 -19.72 -78.25 34.88
C THR A 9 -20.06 -76.93 34.14
N PRO A 10 -20.42 -75.85 34.87
CA PRO A 10 -20.84 -74.59 34.24
C PRO A 10 -19.71 -73.85 33.51
N LYS A 11 -18.44 -74.27 33.70
CA LYS A 11 -17.26 -73.64 33.08
C LYS A 11 -17.22 -73.79 31.56
N LEU A 12 -17.80 -74.85 31.00
CA LEU A 12 -17.82 -75.08 29.54
C LEU A 12 -18.75 -74.10 28.81
N LEU A 13 -19.91 -73.77 29.41
CA LEU A 13 -20.87 -72.81 28.86
C LEU A 13 -20.33 -71.37 28.83
N ILE A 14 -19.55 -70.99 29.85
CA ILE A 14 -18.96 -69.64 29.94
C ILE A 14 -17.86 -69.44 28.87
N LEU A 15 -17.05 -70.47 28.57
CA LEU A 15 -16.03 -70.37 27.53
C LEU A 15 -16.61 -70.23 26.12
N VAL A 16 -17.74 -70.90 25.84
CA VAL A 16 -18.44 -70.74 24.56
C VAL A 16 -19.07 -69.34 24.43
N SER A 17 -19.64 -68.78 25.50
CA SER A 17 -20.23 -67.43 25.45
C SER A 17 -19.19 -66.31 25.26
N ILE A 18 -18.00 -66.45 25.85
CA ILE A 18 -16.91 -65.48 25.69
C ILE A 18 -16.31 -65.55 24.26
N SER A 19 -16.15 -66.75 23.70
CA SER A 19 -15.68 -66.94 22.31
C SER A 19 -16.65 -66.33 21.29
N LEU A 20 -17.97 -66.45 21.51
CA LEU A 20 -18.98 -65.87 20.63
C LEU A 20 -19.03 -64.33 20.70
N CYS A 21 -18.67 -63.74 21.85
CA CYS A 21 -18.70 -62.29 22.05
C CYS A 21 -17.53 -61.56 21.35
N LEU A 22 -16.36 -62.20 21.24
CA LEU A 22 -15.15 -61.57 20.67
C LEU A 22 -15.15 -61.43 19.14
N CYS A 23 -16.02 -62.15 18.42
CA CYS A 23 -16.12 -62.05 16.95
C CYS A 23 -16.91 -60.83 16.44
N LEU A 24 -17.55 -60.05 17.31
CA LEU A 24 -18.48 -58.97 16.92
C LEU A 24 -17.84 -57.56 16.87
N LEU A 25 -16.59 -57.40 17.29
CA LEU A 25 -15.86 -56.12 17.17
C LEU A 25 -14.96 -56.10 15.93
N SER A 26 -15.58 -56.09 14.75
CA SER A 26 -14.89 -55.61 13.54
C SER A 26 -14.97 -54.08 13.49
N PRO A 27 -13.86 -53.35 13.27
CA PRO A 27 -13.91 -51.91 13.13
C PRO A 27 -14.68 -51.53 11.86
N ILE A 28 -15.76 -50.77 12.00
CA ILE A 28 -16.52 -50.22 10.87
C ILE A 28 -15.65 -49.14 10.21
N ALA A 29 -14.95 -49.51 9.15
CA ALA A 29 -14.21 -48.56 8.33
C ALA A 29 -15.20 -47.71 7.51
N SER A 30 -15.46 -46.49 7.98
CA SER A 30 -16.29 -45.51 7.25
C SER A 30 -15.60 -45.09 5.96
N ALA A 31 -16.13 -45.53 4.83
CA ALA A 31 -15.53 -45.32 3.50
C ALA A 31 -16.19 -44.10 2.83
N LYS A 32 -15.41 -43.04 2.61
CA LYS A 32 -15.88 -41.84 1.91
C LYS A 32 -15.98 -42.14 0.41
N LEU A 33 -17.20 -42.22 -0.13
CA LEU A 33 -17.42 -42.48 -1.54
C LEU A 33 -17.62 -41.16 -2.32
N TYR A 34 -16.83 -40.94 -3.37
CA TYR A 34 -16.97 -39.78 -4.26
C TYR A 34 -17.60 -40.18 -5.58
N LYS A 35 -18.49 -39.32 -6.09
CA LYS A 35 -19.06 -39.41 -7.44
C LYS A 35 -18.63 -38.20 -8.27
N TRP A 36 -18.16 -38.40 -9.50
CA TRP A 36 -17.88 -37.31 -10.45
C TRP A 36 -18.17 -37.72 -11.88
N VAL A 37 -17.99 -36.80 -12.83
CA VAL A 37 -18.11 -37.04 -14.27
C VAL A 37 -16.76 -36.77 -14.94
N ASP A 38 -16.29 -37.68 -15.81
CA ASP A 38 -15.02 -37.53 -16.54
C ASP A 38 -15.14 -36.64 -17.80
N GLU A 39 -14.08 -36.56 -18.60
CA GLU A 39 -14.04 -35.80 -19.86
C GLU A 39 -14.90 -36.42 -20.99
N GLN A 40 -15.21 -37.70 -20.88
CA GLN A 40 -16.00 -38.46 -21.84
C GLN A 40 -17.49 -38.50 -21.46
N GLY A 41 -17.87 -37.89 -20.32
CA GLY A 41 -19.24 -37.84 -19.82
C GLY A 41 -19.65 -39.03 -18.95
N ASN A 42 -18.72 -39.94 -18.61
CA ASN A 42 -19.03 -41.10 -17.78
C ASN A 42 -19.07 -40.73 -16.31
N ILE A 43 -20.02 -41.33 -15.58
CA ILE A 43 -20.16 -41.15 -14.13
C ILE A 43 -19.29 -42.18 -13.40
N HIS A 44 -18.32 -41.69 -12.62
CA HIS A 44 -17.44 -42.51 -11.79
C HIS A 44 -17.87 -42.48 -10.33
N TYR A 45 -17.64 -43.60 -9.64
CA TYR A 45 -17.80 -43.74 -8.19
C TYR A 45 -16.54 -44.40 -7.63
N SER A 46 -15.85 -43.73 -6.70
CA SER A 46 -14.59 -44.24 -6.10
C SER A 46 -14.34 -43.60 -4.74
N ASP A 47 -13.64 -44.31 -3.86
CA ASP A 47 -13.09 -43.76 -2.62
C ASP A 47 -11.87 -42.84 -2.87
N ASN A 48 -11.18 -43.04 -3.99
CA ASN A 48 -10.04 -42.25 -4.44
C ASN A 48 -10.30 -41.62 -5.82
N VAL A 49 -10.19 -40.29 -5.92
CA VAL A 49 -10.38 -39.54 -7.17
C VAL A 49 -9.02 -39.40 -7.90
N PRO A 50 -8.89 -39.82 -9.17
CA PRO A 50 -7.64 -39.68 -9.92
C PRO A 50 -7.18 -38.23 -10.04
N PRO A 51 -5.86 -37.93 -10.00
CA PRO A 51 -5.34 -36.56 -10.07
C PRO A 51 -5.82 -35.73 -11.27
N LYS A 52 -6.19 -36.38 -12.38
CA LYS A 52 -6.72 -35.74 -13.60
C LYS A 52 -8.10 -35.10 -13.39
N ASP A 53 -8.91 -35.62 -12.47
CA ASP A 53 -10.28 -35.18 -12.22
C ASP A 53 -10.47 -34.44 -10.89
N ILE A 54 -9.38 -34.18 -10.15
CA ILE A 54 -9.43 -33.45 -8.85
C ILE A 54 -10.08 -32.07 -8.96
N ASN A 55 -9.98 -31.41 -10.13
CA ASN A 55 -10.55 -30.09 -10.41
C ASN A 55 -11.96 -30.15 -11.01
N ARG A 56 -12.64 -31.30 -10.98
CA ARG A 56 -14.03 -31.45 -11.41
C ARG A 56 -14.98 -31.35 -10.22
N LYS A 57 -16.22 -30.92 -10.50
CA LYS A 57 -17.33 -30.97 -9.54
C LYS A 57 -17.59 -32.43 -9.16
N ARG A 58 -17.48 -32.73 -7.86
CA ARG A 58 -17.72 -34.07 -7.30
C ARG A 58 -18.73 -34.02 -6.17
N GLU A 59 -19.36 -35.14 -5.89
CA GLU A 59 -20.33 -35.29 -4.80
C GLU A 59 -19.74 -36.31 -3.82
N LEU A 60 -19.54 -35.91 -2.56
CA LEU A 60 -19.22 -36.83 -1.48
C LEU A 60 -20.53 -37.47 -0.99
N ILE A 61 -20.53 -38.80 -0.91
CA ILE A 61 -21.59 -39.62 -0.35
C ILE A 61 -21.01 -40.27 0.91
N ASN A 62 -21.62 -40.00 2.06
CA ASN A 62 -21.27 -40.66 3.32
C ASN A 62 -22.19 -41.85 3.62
N ASP A 63 -21.84 -42.65 4.62
CA ASP A 63 -22.60 -43.85 5.04
C ASP A 63 -24.06 -43.55 5.47
N SER A 64 -24.38 -42.28 5.74
CA SER A 64 -25.74 -41.80 6.06
C SER A 64 -26.55 -41.35 4.83
N GLY A 65 -26.01 -41.51 3.61
CA GLY A 65 -26.65 -41.10 2.36
C GLY A 65 -26.64 -39.59 2.09
N VAL A 66 -25.94 -38.80 2.91
CA VAL A 66 -25.85 -37.34 2.73
C VAL A 66 -24.90 -37.04 1.57
N ARG A 67 -25.43 -36.40 0.54
CA ARG A 67 -24.72 -35.97 -0.67
C ARG A 67 -24.27 -34.52 -0.51
N SER A 68 -22.99 -34.27 -0.27
CA SER A 68 -22.42 -32.91 -0.29
C SER A 68 -21.67 -32.64 -1.59
N VAL A 69 -22.04 -31.56 -2.28
CA VAL A 69 -21.39 -31.14 -3.53
C VAL A 69 -20.08 -30.43 -3.19
N ILE A 70 -18.96 -31.03 -3.58
CA ILE A 70 -17.64 -30.43 -3.54
C ILE A 70 -17.34 -29.89 -4.94
N THR A 71 -17.69 -28.63 -5.16
CA THR A 71 -17.39 -27.91 -6.40
C THR A 71 -15.89 -27.59 -6.46
N GLY A 72 -15.15 -28.31 -7.30
CA GLY A 72 -13.72 -28.12 -7.54
C GLY A 72 -13.41 -27.08 -8.61
N GLU A 73 -14.28 -26.08 -8.82
CA GLU A 73 -14.10 -25.07 -9.88
C GLU A 73 -12.82 -24.25 -9.63
N ALA A 74 -11.82 -24.49 -10.49
CA ALA A 74 -10.69 -23.60 -10.59
C ALA A 74 -11.20 -22.24 -11.10
N LYS A 75 -11.03 -21.19 -10.29
CA LYS A 75 -11.46 -19.82 -10.60
C LYS A 75 -11.15 -19.45 -12.04
N THR A 76 -12.10 -18.83 -12.72
CA THR A 76 -11.91 -18.40 -14.11
C THR A 76 -10.72 -17.44 -14.23
N LYS A 77 -10.12 -17.33 -15.42
CA LYS A 77 -9.00 -16.39 -15.63
C LYS A 77 -9.41 -14.95 -15.27
N GLU A 78 -10.68 -14.60 -15.47
CA GLU A 78 -11.24 -13.29 -15.12
C GLU A 78 -11.40 -13.14 -13.60
N GLU A 79 -11.94 -14.13 -12.88
CA GLU A 79 -12.00 -14.14 -11.40
C GLU A 79 -10.62 -14.05 -10.74
N LEU A 80 -9.61 -14.73 -11.31
CA LEU A 80 -8.23 -14.64 -10.84
C LEU A 80 -7.62 -13.26 -11.10
N LEU A 81 -8.01 -12.58 -12.18
CA LEU A 81 -7.58 -11.21 -12.48
C LEU A 81 -8.27 -10.19 -11.57
N THR A 82 -9.58 -10.30 -11.35
CA THR A 82 -10.31 -9.40 -10.44
C THR A 82 -9.88 -9.59 -8.99
N GLU A 83 -9.66 -10.82 -8.52
CA GLU A 83 -9.11 -11.08 -7.18
C GLU A 83 -7.72 -10.46 -7.01
N ARG A 84 -6.83 -10.57 -8.02
CA ARG A 84 -5.52 -9.92 -8.01
C ARG A 84 -5.63 -8.39 -7.97
N GLN A 85 -6.56 -7.80 -8.73
CA GLN A 85 -6.83 -6.36 -8.70
C GLN A 85 -7.34 -5.91 -7.32
N HIS A 86 -8.33 -6.60 -6.74
CA HIS A 86 -8.82 -6.29 -5.39
C HIS A 86 -7.78 -6.53 -4.29
N ALA A 87 -6.89 -7.52 -4.44
CA ALA A 87 -5.76 -7.72 -3.54
C ALA A 87 -4.73 -6.58 -3.66
N ALA A 88 -4.43 -6.14 -4.88
CA ALA A 88 -3.52 -5.01 -5.12
C ALA A 88 -4.10 -3.68 -4.59
N LEU A 89 -5.39 -3.43 -4.77
CA LEU A 89 -6.09 -2.27 -4.22
C LEU A 89 -6.04 -2.28 -2.68
N ARG A 90 -6.47 -3.37 -2.03
CA ARG A 90 -6.39 -3.50 -0.56
C ARG A 90 -4.97 -3.35 -0.02
N LYS A 91 -3.95 -3.86 -0.74
CA LYS A 91 -2.54 -3.67 -0.38
C LYS A 91 -2.14 -2.19 -0.46
N LYS A 92 -2.52 -1.49 -1.54
CA LYS A 92 -2.26 -0.06 -1.74
C LYS A 92 -2.97 0.81 -0.70
N GLU A 93 -4.21 0.47 -0.35
CA GLU A 93 -4.98 1.12 0.72
C GLU A 93 -4.28 0.95 2.08
N ALA A 94 -3.90 -0.27 2.45
CA ALA A 94 -3.16 -0.54 3.69
C ALA A 94 -1.78 0.13 3.74
N GLU A 95 -1.05 0.19 2.61
CA GLU A 95 0.21 0.93 2.50
C GLU A 95 0.01 2.44 2.64
N ASN A 96 -1.06 3.00 2.06
CA ASN A 96 -1.41 4.41 2.22
C ASN A 96 -1.82 4.74 3.66
N GLN A 97 -2.63 3.90 4.29
CA GLN A 97 -3.03 4.08 5.69
C GLN A 97 -1.82 4.07 6.62
N ARG A 98 -0.90 3.11 6.46
CA ARG A 98 0.36 3.07 7.22
C ARG A 98 1.18 4.35 7.05
N LYS A 99 1.31 4.88 5.82
CA LYS A 99 2.00 6.15 5.57
C LYS A 99 1.36 7.33 6.31
N VAL A 100 0.02 7.38 6.39
CA VAL A 100 -0.69 8.41 7.14
C VAL A 100 -0.46 8.27 8.65
N GLU A 101 -0.57 7.06 9.19
CA GLU A 101 -0.31 6.76 10.61
C GLU A 101 1.14 7.06 11.01
N ASP A 102 2.10 6.68 10.15
CA ASP A 102 3.52 7.00 10.31
C ASP A 102 3.78 8.51 10.25
N TYR A 103 3.13 9.23 9.33
CA TYR A 103 3.23 10.69 9.22
C TYR A 103 2.71 11.39 10.49
N GLN A 104 1.52 11.02 10.95
CA GLN A 104 0.90 11.58 12.15
C GLN A 104 1.73 11.31 13.41
N ARG A 105 2.25 10.09 13.57
CA ARG A 105 3.13 9.73 14.69
C ARG A 105 4.43 10.54 14.65
N ASN A 106 5.07 10.64 13.49
CA ASN A 106 6.32 11.40 13.34
C ASN A 106 6.10 12.90 13.55
N LEU A 107 4.96 13.45 13.12
CA LEU A 107 4.59 14.86 13.32
C LEU A 107 4.50 15.21 14.82
N VAL A 108 3.87 14.36 15.64
CA VAL A 108 3.79 14.58 17.09
C VAL A 108 5.09 14.24 17.82
N ALA A 109 5.88 13.28 17.32
CA ALA A 109 7.14 12.88 17.93
C ALA A 109 8.30 13.86 17.67
N ASN A 110 8.31 14.55 16.52
CA ASN A 110 9.42 15.42 16.12
C ASN A 110 9.30 16.87 16.62
N TYR A 111 8.10 17.33 16.97
CA TYR A 111 7.85 18.71 17.42
C TYR A 111 7.30 18.74 18.83
N ARG A 112 7.96 19.49 19.72
CA ARG A 112 7.59 19.54 21.14
C ARG A 112 6.26 20.26 21.39
N ASP A 113 6.00 21.29 20.60
CA ASP A 113 4.84 22.18 20.73
C ASP A 113 4.60 22.93 19.40
N GLU A 114 3.50 23.68 19.31
CA GLU A 114 3.16 24.46 18.10
C GLU A 114 4.24 25.51 17.75
N SER A 115 4.94 26.06 18.74
CA SER A 115 5.95 27.10 18.50
C SER A 115 7.22 26.55 17.86
N ASP A 116 7.56 25.29 18.15
CA ASP A 116 8.67 24.56 17.53
C ASP A 116 8.40 24.24 16.04
N LEU A 117 7.16 23.86 15.73
CA LEU A 117 6.71 23.65 14.35
C LEU A 117 6.70 24.95 13.54
N ILE A 118 6.22 26.05 14.14
CA ILE A 118 6.28 27.41 13.55
C ILE A 118 7.73 27.86 13.36
N ALA A 119 8.60 27.74 14.37
CA ALA A 119 10.00 28.12 14.27
C ALA A 119 10.76 27.28 13.23
N THR A 120 10.36 26.03 13.00
CA THR A 120 10.93 25.18 11.94
C THR A 120 10.47 25.62 10.55
N ARG A 121 9.19 25.97 10.38
CA ARG A 121 8.68 26.61 9.15
C ARG A 121 9.48 27.87 8.84
N ASP A 122 9.62 28.75 9.82
CA ASP A 122 10.21 30.08 9.62
C ASP A 122 11.70 29.98 9.26
N ARG A 123 12.48 29.11 9.92
CA ARG A 123 13.87 28.80 9.52
C ARG A 123 13.99 28.28 8.08
N ASN A 124 13.04 27.46 7.63
CA ASN A 124 13.03 26.96 6.25
C ASN A 124 12.74 28.10 5.25
N ILE A 125 11.75 28.94 5.54
CA ILE A 125 11.42 30.13 4.74
C ILE A 125 12.62 31.10 4.68
N ASP A 126 13.26 31.36 5.81
CA ASP A 126 14.44 32.23 5.91
C ASP A 126 15.62 31.70 5.08
N SER A 127 15.87 30.38 5.10
CA SER A 127 16.91 29.74 4.27
C SER A 127 16.64 29.94 2.77
N ILE A 128 15.39 29.82 2.33
CA ILE A 128 14.99 30.13 0.96
C ILE A 128 15.11 31.64 0.68
N GLN A 129 14.75 32.49 1.64
CA GLN A 129 14.85 33.95 1.51
C GLN A 129 16.30 34.42 1.33
N VAL A 130 17.27 33.80 2.01
CA VAL A 130 18.70 34.08 1.79
C VAL A 130 19.10 33.79 0.35
N SER A 131 18.55 32.73 -0.25
CA SER A 131 18.79 32.38 -1.65
C SER A 131 18.16 33.38 -2.62
N ILE A 132 16.93 33.83 -2.35
CA ILE A 132 16.25 34.90 -3.10
C ILE A 132 17.08 36.19 -3.05
N ASN A 133 17.42 36.68 -1.85
CA ASN A 133 18.16 37.92 -1.65
C ASN A 133 19.51 37.93 -2.40
N PHE A 134 20.21 36.79 -2.44
CA PHE A 134 21.47 36.64 -3.17
C PHE A 134 21.29 36.80 -4.69
N ILE A 135 20.24 36.19 -5.26
CA ILE A 135 19.95 36.28 -6.70
C ILE A 135 19.36 37.64 -7.07
N GLU A 136 18.54 38.27 -6.21
CA GLU A 136 18.06 39.64 -6.42
C GLU A 136 19.21 40.68 -6.44
N ALA A 137 20.23 40.51 -5.59
CA ALA A 137 21.43 41.35 -5.63
C ALA A 137 22.24 41.18 -6.93
N ASN A 138 22.33 39.93 -7.44
CA ASN A 138 22.92 39.64 -8.74
C ASN A 138 22.11 40.28 -9.88
N LEU A 139 20.78 40.11 -9.86
CA LEU A 139 19.84 40.68 -10.82
C LEU A 139 19.93 42.21 -10.89
N GLY A 140 20.07 42.89 -9.74
CA GLY A 140 20.33 44.33 -9.68
C GLY A 140 21.61 44.73 -10.43
N SER A 141 22.68 43.94 -10.28
CA SER A 141 23.95 44.16 -10.97
C SER A 141 23.82 43.94 -12.49
N LEU A 142 23.20 42.82 -12.91
CA LEU A 142 22.95 42.52 -14.32
C LEU A 142 22.09 43.58 -15.02
N ARG A 143 21.10 44.15 -14.32
CA ARG A 143 20.25 45.23 -14.86
C ARG A 143 21.03 46.52 -15.07
N LEU A 144 21.94 46.88 -14.18
CA LEU A 144 22.85 48.03 -14.35
C LEU A 144 23.83 47.82 -15.52
N ASP A 145 24.40 46.61 -15.65
CA ASP A 145 25.26 46.24 -16.78
C ASP A 145 24.49 46.33 -18.10
N LEU A 146 23.26 45.80 -18.15
CA LEU A 146 22.40 45.89 -19.33
C LEU A 146 22.07 47.34 -19.71
N GLU A 147 21.77 48.19 -18.73
CA GLU A 147 21.54 49.62 -18.96
C GLU A 147 22.77 50.32 -19.56
N SER A 148 23.97 49.99 -19.07
CA SER A 148 25.24 50.49 -19.58
C SER A 148 25.47 50.07 -21.04
N LEU A 149 25.32 48.77 -21.35
CA LEU A 149 25.48 48.22 -22.70
C LEU A 149 24.46 48.83 -23.69
N ILE A 150 23.21 49.04 -23.25
CA ILE A 150 22.17 49.70 -24.07
C ILE A 150 22.52 51.18 -24.33
N LYS A 151 23.04 51.91 -23.33
CA LYS A 151 23.50 53.30 -23.51
C LYS A 151 24.64 53.41 -24.52
N GLU A 152 25.59 52.47 -24.49
CA GLU A 152 26.68 52.40 -25.46
C GLU A 152 26.14 52.09 -26.88
N ALA A 153 25.27 51.09 -27.02
CA ALA A 153 24.66 50.75 -28.31
C ALA A 153 23.88 51.94 -28.91
N ALA A 154 23.09 52.63 -28.09
CA ALA A 154 22.37 53.83 -28.49
C ALA A 154 23.31 55.00 -28.86
N ALA A 155 24.56 55.03 -28.37
CA ALA A 155 25.55 56.03 -28.79
C ALA A 155 26.11 55.73 -30.19
N PHE A 156 26.36 54.46 -30.52
CA PHE A 156 26.70 54.04 -31.89
C PHE A 156 25.60 54.44 -32.87
N GLU A 157 24.34 54.07 -32.57
CA GLU A 157 23.18 54.37 -33.42
C GLU A 157 22.97 55.87 -33.63
N ARG A 158 23.02 56.69 -32.56
CA ARG A 158 22.95 58.16 -32.66
C ARG A 158 24.09 58.78 -33.45
N SER A 159 25.26 58.13 -33.50
CA SER A 159 26.41 58.57 -34.31
C SER A 159 26.35 58.09 -35.77
N GLY A 160 25.27 57.40 -36.18
CA GLY A 160 25.13 56.81 -37.52
C GLY A 160 26.05 55.60 -37.77
N LYS A 161 26.65 55.03 -36.72
CA LYS A 161 27.58 53.89 -36.81
C LYS A 161 26.86 52.58 -36.50
N THR A 162 27.25 51.52 -37.20
CA THR A 162 26.77 50.17 -36.91
C THR A 162 27.24 49.70 -35.53
N THR A 163 26.30 49.36 -34.64
CA THR A 163 26.57 48.78 -33.32
C THR A 163 27.41 47.49 -33.44
N PRO A 164 28.56 47.37 -32.76
CA PRO A 164 29.46 46.21 -32.86
C PRO A 164 28.78 44.87 -32.54
N LYS A 165 29.19 43.79 -33.24
CA LYS A 165 28.63 42.44 -33.00
C LYS A 165 28.83 41.98 -31.55
N LEU A 166 30.01 42.23 -30.97
CA LEU A 166 30.32 41.90 -29.57
C LEU A 166 29.31 42.54 -28.60
N LEU A 167 29.05 43.83 -28.76
CA LEU A 167 28.10 44.57 -27.93
C LEU A 167 26.67 44.03 -28.05
N LYS A 168 26.23 43.65 -29.27
CA LYS A 168 24.93 42.97 -29.46
C LYS A 168 24.87 41.61 -28.76
N THR A 169 25.95 40.84 -28.81
CA THR A 169 26.08 39.55 -28.10
C THR A 169 26.04 39.75 -26.58
N GLN A 170 26.79 40.70 -26.03
CA GLN A 170 26.77 41.02 -24.59
C GLN A 170 25.37 41.43 -24.12
N ILE A 171 24.65 42.28 -24.87
CA ILE A 171 23.26 42.65 -24.56
C ILE A 171 22.34 41.41 -24.53
N ALA A 172 22.48 40.48 -25.47
CA ALA A 172 21.67 39.27 -25.52
C ALA A 172 22.00 38.31 -24.37
N GLU A 173 23.28 38.10 -24.06
CA GLU A 173 23.73 37.25 -22.95
C GLU A 173 23.31 37.80 -21.58
N THR A 174 23.44 39.11 -21.35
CA THR A 174 23.00 39.74 -20.10
C THR A 174 21.48 39.67 -19.94
N ARG A 175 20.70 39.75 -21.03
CA ARG A 175 19.25 39.50 -20.99
C ARG A 175 18.92 38.04 -20.61
N SER A 176 19.56 37.05 -21.24
CA SER A 176 19.37 35.63 -20.86
C SER A 176 19.61 35.40 -19.38
N LYS A 177 20.71 35.96 -18.83
CA LYS A 177 21.04 35.86 -17.39
C LYS A 177 20.01 36.54 -16.49
N ILE A 178 19.40 37.65 -16.93
CA ILE A 178 18.29 38.31 -16.22
C ILE A 178 17.05 37.41 -16.23
N ASP A 179 16.67 36.88 -17.39
CA ASP A 179 15.50 36.00 -17.55
C ASP A 179 15.66 34.71 -16.71
N GLU A 180 16.85 34.11 -16.71
CA GLU A 180 17.22 32.94 -15.90
C GLU A 180 17.17 33.24 -14.38
N ALA A 181 17.70 34.39 -13.95
CA ALA A 181 17.69 34.80 -12.54
C ALA A 181 16.26 35.14 -12.05
N GLU A 182 15.44 35.77 -12.88
CA GLU A 182 14.03 36.06 -12.57
C GLU A 182 13.20 34.77 -12.46
N ALA A 183 13.43 33.80 -13.36
CA ALA A 183 12.80 32.48 -13.28
C ALA A 183 13.20 31.74 -11.99
N PHE A 184 14.47 31.78 -11.59
CA PHE A 184 14.94 31.17 -10.34
C PHE A 184 14.35 31.85 -9.09
N VAL A 185 14.29 33.19 -9.06
CA VAL A 185 13.62 33.91 -7.95
C VAL A 185 12.16 33.50 -7.85
N LYS A 186 11.44 33.38 -8.98
CA LYS A 186 10.06 32.91 -8.98
C LYS A 186 9.93 31.49 -8.41
N GLU A 187 10.78 30.55 -8.84
CA GLU A 187 10.81 29.18 -8.31
C GLU A 187 10.98 29.18 -6.78
N LYS A 188 11.85 30.05 -6.24
CA LYS A 188 12.08 30.13 -4.78
C LYS A 188 10.95 30.82 -4.02
N VAL A 189 10.22 31.74 -4.65
CA VAL A 189 8.98 32.29 -4.06
C VAL A 189 7.89 31.21 -4.02
N ASP A 190 7.70 30.45 -5.11
CA ASP A 190 6.76 29.33 -5.15
C ASP A 190 7.13 28.27 -4.07
N GLU A 191 8.42 27.95 -3.90
CA GLU A 191 8.93 27.03 -2.87
C GLU A 191 8.63 27.52 -1.44
N GLN A 192 8.74 28.83 -1.17
CA GLN A 192 8.34 29.38 0.13
C GLN A 192 6.84 29.20 0.40
N ASP A 193 5.99 29.39 -0.61
CA ASP A 193 4.54 29.22 -0.46
C ASP A 193 4.17 27.76 -0.24
N ASP A 194 4.78 26.82 -0.96
CA ASP A 194 4.63 25.38 -0.70
C ASP A 194 5.05 24.99 0.73
N VAL A 195 6.14 25.58 1.26
CA VAL A 195 6.57 25.40 2.65
C VAL A 195 5.55 26.00 3.63
N ARG A 196 5.06 27.23 3.40
CA ARG A 196 4.01 27.86 4.23
C ARG A 196 2.78 26.96 4.31
N ASP A 197 2.27 26.54 3.16
CA ASP A 197 1.06 25.73 3.03
C ASP A 197 1.21 24.33 3.64
N LYS A 198 2.36 23.68 3.46
CA LYS A 198 2.66 22.40 4.12
C LYS A 198 2.62 22.56 5.64
N PHE A 199 3.36 23.52 6.19
CA PHE A 199 3.42 23.70 7.65
C PHE A 199 2.10 24.21 8.25
N ASN A 200 1.28 24.96 7.50
CA ASN A 200 -0.07 25.33 7.92
C ASN A 200 -0.97 24.09 8.08
N ARG A 201 -0.94 23.14 7.13
CA ARG A 201 -1.66 21.85 7.25
C ARG A 201 -1.13 21.00 8.40
N ASP A 202 0.19 20.97 8.59
CA ASP A 202 0.83 20.23 9.68
C ASP A 202 0.48 20.81 11.06
N LEU A 203 0.37 22.14 11.18
CA LEU A 203 -0.06 22.83 12.40
C LEU A 203 -1.51 22.48 12.77
N GLU A 204 -2.42 22.45 11.79
CA GLU A 204 -3.81 22.02 11.98
C GLU A 204 -3.89 20.55 12.40
N LEU A 205 -3.17 19.67 11.71
CA LEU A 205 -3.10 18.25 12.05
C LEU A 205 -2.51 18.01 13.44
N TYR A 206 -1.45 18.75 13.81
CA TYR A 206 -0.84 18.67 15.14
C TYR A 206 -1.84 19.06 16.25
N ARG A 207 -2.64 20.12 16.06
CA ARG A 207 -3.71 20.55 16.99
C ARG A 207 -4.80 19.50 17.17
N ILE A 208 -5.16 18.78 16.11
CA ILE A 208 -6.12 17.69 16.15
C ILE A 208 -5.55 16.49 16.93
N LEU A 209 -4.31 16.10 16.63
CA LEU A 209 -3.65 14.94 17.26
C LEU A 209 -3.32 15.15 18.74
N THR A 210 -2.92 16.36 19.13
CA THR A 210 -2.57 16.70 20.53
C THR A 210 -3.78 17.13 21.37
N GLY A 211 -4.95 17.33 20.76
CA GLY A 211 -6.18 17.70 21.46
C GLY A 211 -6.26 19.16 21.91
N THR A 212 -5.25 19.99 21.64
CA THR A 212 -5.18 21.42 21.98
C THR A 212 -6.41 22.21 21.53
N GLN A 213 -7.04 21.79 20.42
CA GLN A 213 -8.27 22.41 19.89
C GLN A 213 -9.52 22.22 20.78
N ARG A 214 -9.55 21.20 21.67
CA ARG A 214 -10.64 21.02 22.66
C ARG A 214 -10.43 21.87 23.92
N ALA A 215 -9.18 22.08 24.31
CA ALA A 215 -8.85 22.84 25.52
C ALA A 215 -9.24 24.32 25.40
N SER A 216 -8.98 24.95 24.26
CA SER A 216 -9.32 26.37 24.01
C SER A 216 -10.83 26.64 23.86
N ALA A 217 -11.62 25.64 23.46
CA ALA A 217 -13.08 25.73 23.35
C ALA A 217 -13.82 25.58 24.68
N THR A 218 -13.16 25.04 25.72
CA THR A 218 -13.76 24.80 27.06
C THR A 218 -13.33 25.88 28.08
N ALA A 219 -12.51 26.84 27.66
CA ALA A 219 -11.92 27.89 28.50
C ALA A 219 -12.48 29.30 28.21
N ARG A 220 -13.72 29.37 27.68
CA ARG A 220 -14.50 30.60 27.46
C ARG A 220 -15.91 30.41 27.99
#